data_AF-A0A5P0ZHE3-F1
#
_entry.id   AF-A0A5P0ZHE3-F1
#
_cell.length_a   1.000
_cell.length_b   1.000
_cell.length_c   1.000
_cell.angle_alpha   90.00
_cell.angle_beta   90.00
_cell.angle_gamma   90.00
#
_symmetry.space_group_name_H-M   'P 1'
#
loop_
_entity.id
_entity.type
_entity.pdbx_description
1 polymer ?
#
loop_
_entity_poly.entity_id
_entity_poly.type
_entity_poly.pdbx_seq_one_letter_code
_entity_poly.pdbx_strand_id
1 'polypeptide(L)'
;MAIFKNSTQQRLFYYQLLLNSILILIIELIKNNYTYTWILLINILGLVLPVSNRKKLKLFNQYIQLIAQAAIIPTAFSYLITLTKDYVVWTSTPMIFVTLIYATIMYIPYTFVFFKNIHSKFMQIVIILLSFLFTATSALDWMTIDTPLEEVHLIKTLSDTLFLGAIIIAVIILVAMHVWKYDLPKFRFNNQVNKFAIIFLLLYMVWFTAWNSASSGNTFIASLYTFDFSKLHFTTSNILSGLEAGIAEEFIFRYAVLTIFLIFLKSSKHKITFSVVISSLLFGLAHGINIFAGQDLGNTLIQIIFAFGLGAFLSSIYLYTDAFYIPILIHSLLDIFVFAATSSDVMTGKVATSDIIFTIIESLIFVVIAALLINSVSHRQQLTS
;
A
#
# COMPACT_ATOMS: atom_id res chain seq x y z
N MET A 1 -18.83 30.24 -16.88
CA MET A 1 -18.21 31.08 -15.81
C MET A 1 -18.15 30.41 -14.42
N ALA A 2 -18.70 29.20 -14.21
CA ALA A 2 -18.65 28.48 -12.92
C ALA A 2 -17.38 27.62 -12.68
N ILE A 3 -16.49 27.50 -13.67
CA ILE A 3 -15.29 26.65 -13.60
C ILE A 3 -14.15 27.32 -12.81
N PHE A 4 -14.18 28.65 -12.65
CA PHE A 4 -13.10 29.45 -12.06
C PHE A 4 -13.13 29.54 -10.51
N LYS A 5 -14.10 28.93 -9.82
CA LYS A 5 -14.12 28.82 -8.34
C LYS A 5 -13.46 27.54 -7.79
N ASN A 6 -12.93 26.70 -8.67
CA ASN A 6 -12.41 25.38 -8.31
C ASN A 6 -10.97 25.45 -7.81
N SER A 7 -10.59 24.56 -6.87
CA SER A 7 -9.21 24.46 -6.39
C SER A 7 -8.26 24.08 -7.54
N THR A 8 -6.95 24.34 -7.40
CA THR A 8 -5.94 23.95 -8.40
C THR A 8 -6.04 22.46 -8.75
N GLN A 9 -6.21 21.60 -7.75
CA GLN A 9 -6.36 20.15 -7.96
C GLN A 9 -7.61 19.79 -8.78
N GLN A 10 -8.72 20.48 -8.54
CA GLN A 10 -9.94 20.24 -9.32
C GLN A 10 -9.78 20.71 -10.78
N ARG A 11 -9.02 21.79 -11.04
CA ARG A 11 -8.67 22.18 -12.42
C ARG A 11 -7.76 21.17 -13.10
N LEU A 12 -6.73 20.68 -12.40
CA LEU A 12 -5.83 19.64 -12.91
C LEU A 12 -6.62 18.37 -13.28
N PHE A 13 -7.54 17.95 -12.43
CA PHE A 13 -8.42 16.81 -12.73
C PHE A 13 -9.27 17.05 -13.99
N TYR A 14 -9.83 18.25 -14.19
CA TYR A 14 -10.56 18.55 -15.43
C TYR A 14 -9.66 18.57 -16.67
N TYR A 15 -8.43 19.05 -16.56
CA TYR A 15 -7.47 18.96 -17.66
C TYR A 15 -7.13 17.51 -17.98
N GLN A 16 -6.99 16.64 -16.97
CA GLN A 16 -6.85 15.19 -17.17
C GLN A 16 -8.07 14.62 -17.91
N LEU A 17 -9.30 14.94 -17.48
CA LEU A 17 -10.50 14.46 -18.18
C LEU A 17 -10.56 14.93 -19.64
N LEU A 18 -10.21 16.18 -19.92
CA LEU A 18 -10.18 16.70 -21.30
C LEU A 18 -9.13 15.99 -22.15
N LEU A 19 -7.91 15.85 -21.62
CA LEU A 19 -6.82 15.15 -22.29
C LEU A 19 -7.19 13.69 -22.57
N ASN A 20 -7.71 12.98 -21.56
CA ASN A 20 -8.14 11.59 -21.70
C ASN A 20 -9.22 11.46 -22.79
N SER A 21 -10.19 12.39 -22.83
CA SER A 21 -11.25 12.38 -23.86
C SER A 21 -10.69 12.52 -25.27
N ILE A 22 -9.72 13.42 -25.45
CA ILE A 22 -9.07 13.65 -26.75
C ILE A 22 -8.30 12.39 -27.19
N LEU A 23 -7.51 11.81 -26.29
CA LEU A 23 -6.69 10.63 -26.58
C LEU A 23 -7.55 9.40 -26.93
N ILE A 24 -8.60 9.14 -26.15
CA ILE A 24 -9.54 8.03 -26.40
C ILE A 24 -10.24 8.22 -27.76
N LEU A 25 -10.74 9.42 -28.04
CA LEU A 25 -11.42 9.72 -29.31
C LEU A 25 -10.50 9.52 -30.51
N ILE A 26 -9.25 9.99 -30.45
CA ILE A 26 -8.29 9.82 -31.56
C ILE A 26 -8.01 8.34 -31.81
N ILE A 27 -7.80 7.54 -30.75
CA ILE A 27 -7.58 6.09 -30.90
C ILE A 27 -8.79 5.38 -31.50
N GLU A 28 -10.02 5.71 -31.08
CA GLU A 28 -11.25 5.14 -31.67
C GLU A 28 -11.33 5.41 -33.18
N LEU A 29 -11.05 6.65 -33.58
CA LEU A 29 -11.08 7.06 -34.98
C LEU A 29 -10.01 6.35 -35.82
N ILE A 30 -8.78 6.23 -35.29
CA ILE A 30 -7.67 5.55 -35.99
C ILE A 30 -7.93 4.05 -36.11
N LYS A 31 -8.37 3.41 -35.03
CA LYS A 31 -8.63 1.95 -35.02
C LYS A 31 -9.93 1.58 -35.74
N ASN A 32 -10.75 2.56 -36.13
CA ASN A 32 -12.11 2.36 -36.64
C ASN A 32 -12.92 1.38 -35.77
N ASN A 33 -12.76 1.50 -34.45
CA ASN A 33 -13.34 0.60 -33.46
C ASN A 33 -14.01 1.39 -32.34
N TYR A 34 -15.33 1.30 -32.26
CA TYR A 34 -16.17 2.00 -31.29
C TYR A 34 -16.28 1.28 -29.93
N THR A 35 -15.42 0.28 -29.66
CA THR A 35 -15.42 -0.44 -28.38
C THR A 35 -15.12 0.50 -27.20
N TYR A 36 -14.32 1.56 -27.42
CA TYR A 36 -13.93 2.49 -26.36
C TYR A 36 -14.95 3.62 -26.13
N THR A 37 -16.01 3.71 -26.95
CA THR A 37 -16.98 4.82 -26.88
C THR A 37 -17.63 4.91 -25.50
N TRP A 38 -17.85 3.78 -24.82
CA TRP A 38 -18.35 3.76 -23.44
C TRP A 38 -17.37 4.38 -22.44
N ILE A 39 -16.06 4.15 -22.61
CA ILE A 39 -15.01 4.74 -21.79
C ILE A 39 -14.99 6.26 -21.99
N LEU A 40 -15.08 6.72 -23.24
CA LEU A 40 -15.18 8.13 -23.59
C LEU A 40 -16.40 8.79 -22.94
N LEU A 41 -17.57 8.16 -23.06
CA LEU A 41 -18.82 8.66 -22.45
C LEU A 41 -18.69 8.76 -20.92
N ILE A 42 -18.18 7.72 -20.27
CA ILE A 42 -17.94 7.72 -18.82
C ILE A 42 -16.97 8.85 -18.46
N ASN A 43 -15.87 9.02 -19.19
CA ASN A 43 -14.90 10.08 -18.89
C ASN A 43 -15.51 11.49 -19.03
N ILE A 44 -16.30 11.73 -20.08
CA ILE A 44 -16.98 13.03 -20.30
C ILE A 44 -18.02 13.32 -19.21
N LEU A 45 -18.70 12.30 -18.67
CA LEU A 45 -19.62 12.50 -17.54
C LEU A 45 -18.90 13.11 -16.32
N GLY A 46 -17.59 12.91 -16.16
CA GLY A 46 -16.78 13.55 -15.13
C GLY A 46 -16.76 15.08 -15.24
N LEU A 47 -16.84 15.64 -16.46
CA LEU A 47 -16.90 17.09 -16.70
C LEU A 47 -18.24 17.71 -16.26
N VAL A 48 -19.28 16.89 -16.10
CA VAL A 48 -20.64 17.32 -15.72
C VAL A 48 -20.83 17.36 -14.20
N LEU A 49 -19.90 16.76 -13.42
CA LEU A 49 -19.92 16.77 -11.94
C LEU A 49 -20.18 18.14 -11.27
N PRO A 50 -19.60 19.27 -11.71
CA PRO A 50 -19.83 20.56 -11.09
C PRO A 50 -21.16 21.22 -11.51
N VAL A 51 -21.79 20.79 -12.59
CA VAL A 51 -22.92 21.50 -13.23
C VAL A 51 -24.28 20.91 -12.84
N SER A 52 -24.34 19.67 -12.36
CA SER A 52 -25.62 19.03 -12.00
C SER A 52 -26.22 19.58 -10.71
N ASN A 53 -27.41 20.18 -10.81
CA ASN A 53 -28.22 20.63 -9.67
C ASN A 53 -28.92 19.46 -8.94
N ARG A 54 -28.91 18.24 -9.50
CA ARG A 54 -29.57 17.06 -8.92
C ARG A 54 -28.61 16.30 -8.02
N LYS A 55 -28.77 16.45 -6.70
CA LYS A 55 -27.89 15.83 -5.67
C LYS A 55 -27.66 14.32 -5.86
N LYS A 56 -28.72 13.54 -6.11
CA LYS A 56 -28.62 12.08 -6.31
C LYS A 56 -27.78 11.71 -7.54
N LEU A 57 -28.02 12.39 -8.67
CA LEU A 57 -27.29 12.15 -9.91
C LEU A 57 -25.82 12.53 -9.77
N LYS A 58 -25.53 13.62 -9.04
CA LYS A 58 -24.17 14.04 -8.74
C LYS A 58 -23.42 12.99 -7.90
N LEU A 59 -24.05 12.47 -6.84
CA LEU A 59 -23.47 11.42 -6.01
C LEU A 59 -23.22 10.14 -6.81
N PHE A 60 -24.21 9.71 -7.61
CA PHE A 60 -24.08 8.53 -8.46
C PHE A 60 -22.91 8.66 -9.45
N ASN A 61 -22.81 9.80 -10.14
CA ASN A 61 -21.68 10.07 -11.03
C ASN A 61 -20.34 10.11 -10.26
N GLN A 62 -20.29 10.67 -9.06
CA GLN A 62 -19.05 10.66 -8.24
C GLN A 62 -18.55 9.23 -7.96
N TYR A 63 -19.45 8.29 -7.64
CA TYR A 63 -19.06 6.90 -7.43
C TYR A 63 -18.58 6.21 -8.71
N ILE A 64 -19.27 6.45 -9.84
CA ILE A 64 -18.82 5.93 -11.14
C ILE A 64 -17.44 6.49 -11.47
N GLN A 65 -17.22 7.79 -11.34
CA GLN A 65 -15.92 8.40 -11.65
C GLN A 65 -14.81 7.93 -10.72
N LEU A 66 -15.10 7.73 -9.43
CA LEU A 66 -14.14 7.17 -8.49
C LEU A 66 -13.64 5.81 -9.00
N ILE A 67 -14.52 4.91 -9.41
CA ILE A 67 -14.11 3.58 -9.88
C ILE A 67 -13.49 3.66 -11.29
N ALA A 68 -14.14 4.35 -12.22
CA ALA A 68 -13.72 4.36 -13.63
C ALA A 68 -12.37 5.06 -13.83
N GLN A 69 -12.12 6.18 -13.13
CA GLN A 69 -10.89 6.94 -13.34
C GLN A 69 -9.64 6.20 -12.86
N ALA A 70 -9.77 5.22 -11.97
CA ALA A 70 -8.68 4.30 -11.62
C ALA A 70 -8.15 3.51 -12.82
N ALA A 71 -8.99 3.23 -13.83
CA ALA A 71 -8.56 2.57 -15.06
C ALA A 71 -8.36 3.56 -16.22
N ILE A 72 -9.19 4.60 -16.32
CA ILE A 72 -9.17 5.54 -17.45
C ILE A 72 -7.88 6.37 -17.47
N ILE A 73 -7.42 6.86 -16.32
CA ILE A 73 -6.21 7.69 -16.23
C ILE A 73 -4.98 6.94 -16.79
N PRO A 74 -4.63 5.73 -16.31
CA PRO A 74 -3.49 5.00 -16.85
C PRO A 74 -3.69 4.58 -18.31
N THR A 75 -4.89 4.13 -18.69
CA THR A 75 -5.20 3.73 -20.08
C THR A 75 -5.02 4.89 -21.06
N ALA A 76 -5.46 6.10 -20.69
CA ALA A 76 -5.26 7.28 -21.52
C ALA A 76 -3.76 7.59 -21.73
N PHE A 77 -2.91 7.31 -20.75
CA PHE A 77 -1.46 7.44 -20.90
C PHE A 77 -0.88 6.39 -21.85
N SER A 78 -1.35 5.13 -21.79
CA SER A 78 -1.00 4.11 -22.79
C SER A 78 -1.33 4.60 -24.20
N TYR A 79 -2.51 5.20 -24.40
CA TYR A 79 -2.90 5.77 -25.70
C TYR A 79 -2.01 6.93 -26.14
N LEU A 80 -1.58 7.79 -25.22
CA LEU A 80 -0.58 8.82 -25.53
C LEU A 80 0.71 8.20 -26.06
N ILE A 81 1.20 7.14 -25.43
CA ILE A 81 2.39 6.41 -25.88
C ILE A 81 2.14 5.83 -27.28
N THR A 82 1.05 5.10 -27.47
CA THR A 82 0.70 4.47 -28.75
C THR A 82 0.61 5.48 -29.90
N LEU A 83 0.01 6.66 -29.66
CA LEU A 83 -0.16 7.70 -30.67
C LEU A 83 1.15 8.42 -31.03
N THR A 84 2.13 8.41 -30.12
CA THR A 84 3.37 9.17 -30.28
C THR A 84 4.61 8.29 -30.49
N LYS A 85 4.47 6.96 -30.48
CA LYS A 85 5.59 6.01 -30.57
C LYS A 85 6.46 6.15 -31.82
N ASP A 86 5.91 6.66 -32.93
CA ASP A 86 6.66 6.86 -34.17
C ASP A 86 7.46 8.18 -34.17
N TYR A 87 7.19 9.07 -33.21
CA TYR A 87 7.83 10.39 -33.07
C TYR A 87 8.67 10.52 -31.80
N VAL A 88 8.37 9.71 -30.78
CA VAL A 88 8.99 9.74 -29.45
C VAL A 88 9.51 8.35 -29.12
N VAL A 89 10.80 8.27 -28.80
CA VAL A 89 11.45 7.03 -28.36
C VAL A 89 11.13 6.77 -26.89
N TRP A 90 9.96 6.21 -26.63
CA TRP A 90 9.47 5.94 -25.26
C TRP A 90 10.36 4.99 -24.47
N THR A 91 11.06 4.08 -25.14
CA THR A 91 12.01 3.14 -24.53
C THR A 91 13.34 3.79 -24.13
N SER A 92 13.55 5.07 -24.45
CA SER A 92 14.73 5.80 -23.98
C SER A 92 14.66 6.03 -22.47
N THR A 93 15.82 6.01 -21.81
CA THR A 93 15.93 6.23 -20.36
C THR A 93 15.17 7.48 -19.87
N PRO A 94 15.27 8.66 -20.51
CA PRO A 94 14.50 9.83 -20.08
C PRO A 94 12.98 9.61 -20.11
N MET A 95 12.47 8.96 -21.15
CA MET A 95 11.02 8.75 -21.30
C MET A 95 10.49 7.67 -20.35
N ILE A 96 11.31 6.67 -20.02
CA ILE A 96 11.01 5.72 -18.94
C ILE A 96 10.88 6.48 -17.61
N PHE A 97 11.82 7.37 -17.27
CA PHE A 97 11.72 8.17 -16.05
C PHE A 97 10.51 9.09 -16.04
N VAL A 98 10.19 9.75 -17.16
CA VAL A 98 8.96 10.56 -17.28
C VAL A 98 7.71 9.71 -17.02
N THR A 99 7.65 8.50 -17.55
CA THR A 99 6.54 7.57 -17.34
C THR A 99 6.40 7.18 -15.86
N LEU A 100 7.49 6.80 -15.20
CA LEU A 100 7.50 6.42 -13.78
C LEU A 100 7.13 7.59 -12.85
N ILE A 101 7.62 8.80 -13.15
CA ILE A 101 7.25 10.02 -12.41
C ILE A 101 5.76 10.30 -12.59
N TYR A 102 5.25 10.24 -13.83
CA TYR A 102 3.83 10.46 -14.09
C TYR A 102 2.95 9.44 -13.36
N ALA A 103 3.30 8.15 -13.42
CA ALA A 103 2.60 7.07 -12.71
C ALA A 103 2.43 7.39 -11.21
N THR A 104 3.46 7.95 -10.60
CA THR A 104 3.48 8.29 -9.18
C THR A 104 2.57 9.47 -8.82
N ILE A 105 2.39 10.44 -9.73
CA ILE A 105 1.68 11.70 -9.43
C ILE A 105 0.27 11.79 -10.05
N MET A 106 -0.06 10.92 -11.01
CA MET A 106 -1.30 11.04 -11.81
C MET A 106 -2.58 10.95 -10.97
N TYR A 107 -2.55 10.26 -9.84
CA TYR A 107 -3.68 10.12 -8.94
C TYR A 107 -3.82 11.23 -7.89
N ILE A 108 -2.91 12.21 -7.83
CA ILE A 108 -3.02 13.33 -6.86
C ILE A 108 -4.32 14.13 -7.08
N PRO A 109 -4.66 14.60 -8.30
CA PRO A 109 -5.89 15.36 -8.52
C PRO A 109 -7.14 14.48 -8.32
N TYR A 110 -7.10 13.24 -8.79
CA TYR A 110 -8.14 12.22 -8.60
C TYR A 110 -8.46 12.03 -7.11
N THR A 111 -7.45 11.76 -6.29
CA THR A 111 -7.60 11.54 -4.84
C THR A 111 -8.19 12.79 -4.18
N PHE A 112 -7.68 13.98 -4.51
CA PHE A 112 -8.19 15.23 -3.93
C PHE A 112 -9.67 15.46 -4.27
N VAL A 113 -10.09 15.19 -5.50
CA VAL A 113 -11.47 15.45 -5.95
C VAL A 113 -12.46 14.48 -5.31
N PHE A 114 -12.13 13.18 -5.25
CA PHE A 114 -13.09 12.18 -4.79
C PHE A 114 -13.03 11.92 -3.28
N PHE A 115 -11.84 11.95 -2.67
CA PHE A 115 -11.69 11.53 -1.28
C PHE A 115 -12.11 12.66 -0.33
N LYS A 116 -12.03 13.92 -0.75
CA LYS A 116 -12.37 15.08 0.08
C LYS A 116 -13.74 15.03 0.76
N ASN A 117 -14.72 14.44 0.10
CA ASN A 117 -16.09 14.37 0.61
C ASN A 117 -16.37 13.11 1.44
N ILE A 118 -15.36 12.24 1.63
CA ILE A 118 -15.47 11.02 2.43
C ILE A 118 -15.19 11.36 3.90
N HIS A 119 -16.26 11.58 4.66
CA HIS A 119 -16.17 11.95 6.08
C HIS A 119 -16.27 10.76 7.03
N SER A 120 -16.95 9.68 6.62
CA SER A 120 -17.11 8.47 7.45
C SER A 120 -15.78 7.74 7.59
N LYS A 121 -15.35 7.49 8.84
CA LYS A 121 -14.10 6.78 9.16
C LYS A 121 -14.06 5.38 8.55
N PHE A 122 -15.19 4.69 8.55
CA PHE A 122 -15.34 3.39 7.90
C PHE A 122 -15.09 3.50 6.39
N MET A 123 -15.71 4.47 5.71
CA MET A 123 -15.53 4.65 4.27
C MET A 123 -14.10 5.10 3.91
N GLN A 124 -13.43 5.84 4.80
CA GLN A 124 -12.01 6.20 4.63
C GLN A 124 -11.12 4.95 4.59
N ILE A 125 -11.35 3.99 5.50
CA ILE A 125 -10.61 2.72 5.51
C ILE A 125 -10.94 1.89 4.27
N VAL A 126 -12.23 1.74 3.94
CA VAL A 126 -12.66 0.97 2.77
C VAL A 126 -12.04 1.52 1.49
N ILE A 127 -12.04 2.84 1.30
CA ILE A 127 -11.50 3.41 0.06
C ILE A 127 -9.97 3.27 -0.03
N ILE A 128 -9.24 3.33 1.09
CA ILE A 128 -7.80 3.08 1.11
C ILE A 128 -7.50 1.65 0.66
N LEU A 129 -8.20 0.66 1.23
CA LEU A 129 -8.00 -0.75 0.88
C LEU A 129 -8.34 -1.03 -0.59
N LEU A 130 -9.45 -0.49 -1.09
CA LEU A 130 -9.83 -0.63 -2.49
C LEU A 130 -8.86 0.08 -3.44
N SER A 131 -8.27 1.20 -3.02
CA SER A 131 -7.29 1.93 -3.84
C SER A 131 -6.01 1.13 -4.01
N PHE A 132 -5.58 0.38 -2.99
CA PHE A 132 -4.47 -0.54 -3.16
C PHE A 132 -4.85 -1.64 -4.16
N LEU A 133 -5.93 -2.37 -3.88
CA LEU A 133 -6.33 -3.56 -4.63
C LEU A 133 -6.64 -3.31 -6.12
N PHE A 134 -7.24 -2.17 -6.46
CA PHE A 134 -7.75 -1.91 -7.81
C PHE A 134 -7.12 -0.72 -8.52
N THR A 135 -6.47 0.20 -7.80
CA THR A 135 -5.89 1.40 -8.42
C THR A 135 -4.38 1.30 -8.49
N ALA A 136 -3.72 1.02 -7.37
CA ALA A 136 -2.27 1.10 -7.29
C ALA A 136 -1.58 -0.12 -7.92
N THR A 137 -2.04 -1.33 -7.63
CA THR A 137 -1.44 -2.59 -8.10
C THR A 137 -1.45 -2.72 -9.63
N SER A 138 -2.53 -2.31 -10.28
CA SER A 138 -2.66 -2.44 -11.74
C SER A 138 -2.20 -1.21 -12.54
N ALA A 139 -1.89 -0.08 -11.88
CA ALA A 139 -1.68 1.20 -12.57
C ALA A 139 -0.60 1.14 -13.66
N LEU A 140 0.55 0.52 -13.35
CA LEU A 140 1.67 0.48 -14.29
C LEU A 140 1.33 -0.39 -15.51
N ASP A 141 0.76 -1.57 -15.29
CA ASP A 141 0.29 -2.46 -16.37
C ASP A 141 -0.65 -1.72 -17.32
N TRP A 142 -1.69 -1.05 -16.79
CA TRP A 142 -2.63 -0.28 -17.61
C TRP A 142 -1.97 0.91 -18.35
N MET A 143 -0.88 1.47 -17.81
CA MET A 143 -0.14 2.55 -18.48
C MET A 143 0.72 2.04 -19.64
N THR A 144 1.18 0.79 -19.59
CA THR A 144 2.17 0.28 -20.54
C THR A 144 1.66 -0.82 -21.45
N ILE A 145 0.50 -1.41 -21.18
CA ILE A 145 -0.14 -2.45 -22.00
C ILE A 145 -0.29 -2.01 -23.46
N ASP A 146 0.06 -2.91 -24.39
CA ASP A 146 0.06 -2.71 -25.84
C ASP A 146 0.98 -1.55 -26.31
N THR A 147 2.01 -1.21 -25.53
CA THR A 147 2.98 -0.16 -25.87
C THR A 147 4.41 -0.70 -25.93
N PRO A 148 5.36 0.03 -26.56
CA PRO A 148 6.77 -0.35 -26.54
C PRO A 148 7.39 -0.44 -25.13
N LEU A 149 6.75 0.14 -24.11
CA LEU A 149 7.23 0.07 -22.73
C LEU A 149 6.94 -1.26 -22.04
N GLU A 150 5.96 -2.03 -22.51
CA GLU A 150 5.57 -3.32 -21.92
C GLU A 150 6.74 -4.31 -21.86
N GLU A 151 7.56 -4.31 -22.92
CA GLU A 151 8.72 -5.20 -23.06
C GLU A 151 9.99 -4.67 -22.36
N VAL A 152 9.95 -3.48 -21.76
CA VAL A 152 11.12 -2.91 -21.08
C VAL A 152 11.33 -3.63 -19.75
N HIS A 153 12.47 -4.31 -19.61
CA HIS A 153 12.81 -5.10 -18.41
C HIS A 153 12.58 -4.36 -17.08
N LEU A 154 12.96 -3.07 -17.00
CA LEU A 154 12.73 -2.28 -15.78
C LEU A 154 11.24 -2.09 -15.49
N ILE A 155 10.42 -1.78 -16.50
CA ILE A 155 8.96 -1.62 -16.35
C ILE A 155 8.35 -2.94 -15.88
N LYS A 156 8.67 -4.04 -16.57
CA LYS A 156 8.19 -5.37 -16.22
C LYS A 156 8.58 -5.75 -14.79
N THR A 157 9.84 -5.57 -14.41
CA THR A 157 10.30 -5.85 -13.03
C THR A 157 9.51 -5.04 -12.00
N LEU A 158 9.27 -3.75 -12.26
CA LEU A 158 8.52 -2.89 -11.35
C LEU A 158 7.03 -3.24 -11.26
N SER A 159 6.47 -3.80 -12.34
CA SER A 159 5.07 -4.24 -12.40
C SER A 159 4.90 -5.60 -11.73
N ASP A 160 5.73 -6.59 -12.10
CA ASP A 160 5.70 -7.95 -11.56
C ASP A 160 5.93 -7.95 -10.02
N THR A 161 6.76 -7.05 -9.52
CA THR A 161 7.03 -6.90 -8.07
C THR A 161 6.06 -5.97 -7.36
N LEU A 162 5.15 -5.31 -8.09
CA LEU A 162 4.22 -4.29 -7.62
C LEU A 162 4.88 -3.08 -6.92
N PHE A 163 6.21 -2.94 -6.97
CA PHE A 163 6.93 -1.90 -6.23
C PHE A 163 6.50 -0.48 -6.59
N LEU A 164 6.24 -0.20 -7.88
CA LEU A 164 5.69 1.10 -8.26
C LEU A 164 4.27 1.30 -7.72
N GLY A 165 3.48 0.23 -7.63
CA GLY A 165 2.18 0.22 -6.97
C GLY A 165 2.26 0.65 -5.50
N ALA A 166 3.25 0.15 -4.74
CA ALA A 166 3.49 0.60 -3.36
C ALA A 166 3.78 2.11 -3.26
N ILE A 167 4.54 2.66 -4.20
CA ILE A 167 4.81 4.11 -4.25
C ILE A 167 3.53 4.89 -4.59
N ILE A 168 2.73 4.39 -5.54
CA ILE A 168 1.47 5.01 -5.93
C ILE A 168 0.48 5.03 -4.76
N ILE A 169 0.30 3.92 -4.04
CA ILE A 169 -0.61 3.88 -2.89
C ILE A 169 -0.12 4.77 -1.75
N ALA A 170 1.20 4.85 -1.51
CA ALA A 170 1.76 5.76 -0.52
C ALA A 170 1.42 7.22 -0.85
N VAL A 171 1.54 7.64 -2.12
CA VAL A 171 1.14 9.00 -2.56
C VAL A 171 -0.37 9.21 -2.40
N ILE A 172 -1.20 8.27 -2.82
CA ILE A 172 -2.66 8.34 -2.64
C ILE A 172 -3.01 8.51 -1.16
N ILE A 173 -2.40 7.72 -0.27
CA ILE A 173 -2.64 7.79 1.17
C ILE A 173 -2.19 9.14 1.75
N LEU A 174 -1.01 9.64 1.39
CA LEU A 174 -0.53 10.96 1.85
C LEU A 174 -1.50 12.08 1.46
N VAL A 175 -2.00 12.07 0.22
CA VAL A 175 -2.99 13.06 -0.25
C VAL A 175 -4.33 12.87 0.47
N ALA A 176 -4.82 11.63 0.60
CA ALA A 176 -6.08 11.32 1.26
C ALA A 176 -6.07 11.78 2.73
N MET A 177 -5.01 11.44 3.46
CA MET A 177 -4.84 11.80 4.86
C MET A 177 -4.75 13.31 5.05
N HIS A 178 -4.01 14.01 4.18
CA HIS A 178 -3.94 15.47 4.17
C HIS A 178 -5.31 16.11 3.94
N VAL A 179 -6.06 15.64 2.94
CA VAL A 179 -7.38 16.19 2.59
C VAL A 179 -8.42 15.91 3.68
N TRP A 180 -8.29 14.79 4.40
CA TRP A 180 -9.10 14.47 5.58
C TRP A 180 -8.65 15.17 6.86
N LYS A 181 -7.59 15.99 6.78
CA LYS A 181 -7.02 16.77 7.89
C LYS A 181 -6.45 15.90 9.01
N TYR A 182 -5.86 14.76 8.65
CA TYR A 182 -4.99 14.00 9.53
C TYR A 182 -3.56 14.52 9.44
N ASP A 183 -2.80 14.32 10.51
CA ASP A 183 -1.37 14.64 10.52
C ASP A 183 -0.60 13.70 9.57
N LEU A 184 0.51 14.21 9.03
CA LEU A 184 1.47 13.43 8.25
C LEU A 184 2.24 12.46 9.15
N PRO A 185 2.77 11.34 8.61
CA PRO A 185 3.56 10.44 9.41
C PRO A 185 4.83 11.17 9.85
N LYS A 186 5.21 10.96 11.11
CA LYS A 186 6.39 11.59 11.68
C LYS A 186 7.63 10.75 11.37
N PHE A 187 8.70 11.45 11.01
CA PHE A 187 10.02 10.88 10.71
C PHE A 187 11.07 11.25 11.76
N ARG A 188 10.65 11.82 12.89
CA ARG A 188 11.55 12.23 13.97
C ARG A 188 11.47 11.24 15.11
N PHE A 189 12.61 10.70 15.48
CA PHE A 189 12.73 9.80 16.61
C PHE A 189 12.38 10.53 17.92
N ASN A 190 11.53 9.92 18.74
CA ASN A 190 11.16 10.47 20.03
C ASN A 190 12.32 10.36 21.03
N ASN A 191 12.83 11.50 21.51
CA ASN A 191 13.97 11.54 22.43
C ASN A 191 13.66 10.99 23.84
N GLN A 192 12.38 10.79 24.19
CA GLN A 192 11.95 10.26 25.49
C GLN A 192 11.90 8.72 25.54
N VAL A 193 12.28 8.03 24.47
CA VAL A 193 12.31 6.56 24.48
C VAL A 193 13.49 6.04 25.30
N ASN A 194 13.27 4.91 25.99
CA ASN A 194 14.34 4.20 26.67
C ASN A 194 15.30 3.60 25.62
N LYS A 195 16.55 4.07 25.60
CA LYS A 195 17.59 3.60 24.67
C LYS A 195 17.86 2.10 24.78
N PHE A 196 17.79 1.52 25.98
CA PHE A 196 17.95 0.08 26.17
C PHE A 196 16.82 -0.72 25.52
N ALA A 197 15.58 -0.22 25.58
CA ALA A 197 14.46 -0.86 24.89
C ALA A 197 14.66 -0.84 23.37
N ILE A 198 15.21 0.25 22.82
CA ILE A 198 15.52 0.35 21.39
C ILE A 198 16.64 -0.63 21.00
N ILE A 199 17.72 -0.71 21.79
CA ILE A 199 18.81 -1.68 21.55
C ILE A 199 18.24 -3.10 21.60
N PHE A 200 17.42 -3.41 22.59
CA PHE A 200 16.76 -4.71 22.69
C PHE A 200 15.90 -5.02 21.46
N LEU A 201 15.05 -4.08 21.02
CA LEU A 201 14.21 -4.26 19.83
C LEU A 201 15.05 -4.46 18.56
N LEU A 202 16.15 -3.73 18.40
CA LEU A 202 17.06 -3.89 17.26
C LEU A 202 17.72 -5.28 17.27
N LEU A 203 18.26 -5.71 18.43
CA LEU A 203 18.86 -7.04 18.56
C LEU A 203 17.84 -8.15 18.33
N TYR A 204 16.64 -8.00 18.90
CA TYR A 204 15.54 -8.93 18.69
C TYR A 204 15.16 -9.01 17.21
N MET A 205 15.07 -7.89 16.50
CA MET A 205 14.73 -7.90 15.08
C MET A 205 15.81 -8.54 14.21
N VAL A 206 17.08 -8.23 14.45
CA VAL A 206 18.19 -8.85 13.71
C VAL A 206 18.19 -10.36 13.95
N TRP A 207 18.05 -10.79 15.21
CA TRP A 207 17.96 -12.20 15.55
C TRP A 207 16.73 -12.86 14.93
N PHE A 208 15.55 -12.24 15.03
CA PHE A 208 14.29 -12.78 14.53
C PHE A 208 14.32 -12.95 13.02
N THR A 209 14.80 -11.95 12.26
CA THR A 209 14.95 -12.06 10.80
C THR A 209 15.91 -13.17 10.42
N ALA A 210 17.05 -13.30 11.11
CA ALA A 210 18.00 -14.40 10.86
C ALA A 210 17.39 -15.77 11.20
N TRP A 211 16.65 -15.86 12.30
CA TRP A 211 15.99 -17.09 12.72
C TRP A 211 14.87 -17.51 11.76
N ASN A 212 14.02 -16.58 11.36
CA ASN A 212 12.88 -16.86 10.48
C ASN A 212 13.31 -17.23 9.05
N SER A 213 14.41 -16.65 8.53
CA SER A 213 14.88 -16.88 7.16
C SER A 213 15.99 -17.93 7.01
N ALA A 214 16.84 -18.11 8.02
CA ALA A 214 18.07 -18.88 7.88
C ALA A 214 18.27 -19.93 8.98
N SER A 215 17.28 -20.21 9.83
CA SER A 215 17.45 -21.26 10.85
C SER A 215 17.65 -22.65 10.23
N SER A 216 18.63 -23.39 10.74
CA SER A 216 19.03 -24.72 10.25
C SER A 216 19.11 -25.78 11.35
N GLY A 217 18.58 -25.49 12.54
CA GLY A 217 18.68 -26.37 13.69
C GLY A 217 17.71 -27.54 13.64
N ASN A 218 18.21 -28.76 13.92
CA ASN A 218 17.40 -29.98 13.92
C ASN A 218 16.46 -30.11 15.14
N THR A 219 16.57 -29.23 16.13
CA THR A 219 15.68 -29.13 17.28
C THR A 219 15.26 -27.68 17.48
N PHE A 220 14.17 -27.43 18.19
CA PHE A 220 13.73 -26.07 18.49
C PHE A 220 14.84 -25.23 19.14
N ILE A 221 15.52 -25.78 20.17
CA ILE A 221 16.60 -25.06 20.86
C ILE A 221 17.76 -24.78 19.91
N ALA A 222 18.19 -25.77 19.11
CA ALA A 222 19.24 -25.57 18.13
C ALA A 222 18.87 -24.49 17.11
N SER A 223 17.60 -24.48 16.68
CA SER A 223 17.09 -23.54 15.69
C SER A 223 17.34 -22.08 16.10
N LEU A 224 17.29 -21.76 17.40
CA LEU A 224 17.43 -20.39 17.92
C LEU A 224 18.84 -19.79 17.77
N TYR A 225 19.87 -20.63 17.53
CA TYR A 225 21.26 -20.18 17.43
C TYR A 225 22.07 -20.80 16.27
N THR A 226 21.53 -21.77 15.53
CA THR A 226 22.17 -22.31 14.33
C THR A 226 21.52 -21.72 13.08
N PHE A 227 22.32 -20.99 12.29
CA PHE A 227 21.89 -20.35 11.06
C PHE A 227 22.70 -20.84 9.86
N ASP A 228 22.05 -21.06 8.73
CA ASP A 228 22.65 -21.37 7.44
C ASP A 228 22.21 -20.32 6.40
N PHE A 229 23.07 -19.32 6.20
CA PHE A 229 22.83 -18.24 5.25
C PHE A 229 23.16 -18.65 3.79
N SER A 230 23.71 -19.84 3.54
CA SER A 230 24.10 -20.27 2.18
C SER A 230 22.90 -20.47 1.25
N LYS A 231 21.70 -20.64 1.82
CA LYS A 231 20.43 -20.82 1.10
C LYS A 231 19.75 -19.50 0.73
N LEU A 232 20.26 -18.36 1.18
CA LEU A 232 19.67 -17.06 0.87
C LEU A 232 20.08 -16.61 -0.53
N HIS A 233 19.09 -16.44 -1.41
CA HIS A 233 19.28 -15.96 -2.77
C HIS A 233 18.60 -14.60 -2.95
N PHE A 234 19.36 -13.53 -2.78
CA PHE A 234 18.88 -12.17 -2.99
C PHE A 234 18.81 -11.85 -4.48
N THR A 235 17.60 -11.64 -4.98
CA THR A 235 17.33 -11.17 -6.35
C THR A 235 16.76 -9.76 -6.30
N THR A 236 16.81 -9.03 -7.42
CA THR A 236 16.13 -7.74 -7.54
C THR A 236 14.64 -7.88 -7.28
N SER A 237 14.01 -8.97 -7.72
CA SER A 237 12.59 -9.24 -7.49
C SER A 237 12.28 -9.35 -6.00
N ASN A 238 13.01 -10.19 -5.26
CA ASN A 238 12.77 -10.40 -3.84
C ASN A 238 13.00 -9.13 -3.02
N ILE A 239 14.01 -8.33 -3.41
CA ILE A 239 14.27 -7.03 -2.78
C ILE A 239 13.11 -6.07 -3.01
N LEU A 240 12.64 -5.95 -4.26
CA LEU A 240 11.56 -5.03 -4.61
C LEU A 240 10.22 -5.47 -4.04
N SER A 241 9.88 -6.76 -4.05
CA SER A 241 8.65 -7.29 -3.45
C SER A 241 8.62 -7.10 -1.93
N GLY A 242 9.74 -7.32 -1.22
CA GLY A 242 9.77 -7.04 0.23
C GLY A 242 9.75 -5.53 0.55
N LEU A 243 10.34 -4.69 -0.30
CA LEU A 243 10.17 -3.23 -0.20
C LEU A 243 8.73 -2.80 -0.49
N GLU A 244 8.08 -3.43 -1.46
CA GLU A 244 6.68 -3.20 -1.82
C GLU A 244 5.78 -3.47 -0.61
N ALA A 245 5.85 -4.68 -0.04
CA ALA A 245 5.04 -5.06 1.12
C ALA A 245 5.26 -4.11 2.29
N GLY A 246 6.52 -3.88 2.68
CA GLY A 246 6.83 -2.99 3.80
C GLY A 246 6.45 -1.52 3.57
N ILE A 247 6.39 -1.02 2.33
CA ILE A 247 5.89 0.32 2.03
C ILE A 247 4.36 0.33 2.00
N ALA A 248 3.74 -0.47 1.13
CA ALA A 248 2.30 -0.43 0.91
C ALA A 248 1.53 -0.75 2.20
N GLU A 249 1.88 -1.84 2.86
CA GLU A 249 1.15 -2.35 4.01
C GLU A 249 1.33 -1.43 5.23
N GLU A 250 2.52 -0.88 5.46
CA GLU A 250 2.74 0.04 6.58
C GLU A 250 2.06 1.40 6.35
N PHE A 251 2.01 1.91 5.12
CA PHE A 251 1.21 3.10 4.81
C PHE A 251 -0.29 2.85 5.02
N ILE A 252 -0.80 1.69 4.61
CA ILE A 252 -2.22 1.32 4.78
C ILE A 252 -2.53 1.15 6.26
N PHE A 253 -1.82 0.26 6.96
CA PHE A 253 -2.20 -0.18 8.29
C PHE A 253 -1.66 0.71 9.40
N ARG A 254 -0.36 1.04 9.39
CA ARG A 254 0.29 1.78 10.50
C ARG A 254 0.14 3.28 10.37
N TYR A 255 0.17 3.82 9.16
CA TYR A 255 -0.13 5.22 8.96
C TYR A 255 -1.64 5.48 8.90
N ALA A 256 -2.35 4.95 7.92
CA ALA A 256 -3.74 5.36 7.71
C ALA A 256 -4.74 4.73 8.69
N VAL A 257 -4.89 3.40 8.70
CA VAL A 257 -5.88 2.69 9.52
C VAL A 257 -5.69 2.97 11.01
N LEU A 258 -4.46 2.82 11.53
CA LEU A 258 -4.14 3.09 12.93
C LEU A 258 -4.47 4.54 13.32
N THR A 259 -4.10 5.53 12.52
CA THR A 259 -4.40 6.95 12.78
C THR A 259 -5.90 7.22 12.80
N ILE A 260 -6.65 6.65 11.85
CA ILE A 260 -8.10 6.76 11.77
C ILE A 260 -8.74 6.20 13.05
N PHE A 261 -8.31 5.03 13.52
CA PHE A 261 -8.84 4.44 14.75
C PHE A 261 -8.44 5.19 16.02
N LEU A 262 -7.21 5.72 16.10
CA LEU A 262 -6.78 6.56 17.22
C LEU A 262 -7.68 7.82 17.37
N ILE A 263 -8.18 8.35 16.25
CA ILE A 263 -9.09 9.50 16.27
C ILE A 263 -10.53 9.08 16.51
N PHE A 264 -10.96 7.97 15.90
CA PHE A 264 -12.31 7.43 16.12
C PHE A 264 -12.54 7.05 17.58
N LEU A 265 -11.55 6.44 18.24
CA LEU A 265 -11.61 5.96 19.61
C LEU A 265 -11.11 6.99 20.63
N LYS A 266 -11.06 8.29 20.27
CA LYS A 266 -10.46 9.34 21.11
C LYS A 266 -11.05 9.47 22.52
N SER A 267 -12.32 9.09 22.71
CA SER A 267 -13.02 9.12 24.00
C SER A 267 -12.83 7.83 24.82
N SER A 268 -12.22 6.79 24.27
CA SER A 268 -12.01 5.52 24.97
C SER A 268 -10.77 5.58 25.86
N LYS A 269 -10.90 5.08 27.09
CA LYS A 269 -9.76 4.85 28.01
C LYS A 269 -8.71 3.90 27.40
N HIS A 270 -9.13 2.98 26.54
CA HIS A 270 -8.28 1.98 25.88
C HIS A 270 -8.03 2.30 24.40
N LYS A 271 -8.13 3.59 24.02
CA LYS A 271 -7.91 4.10 22.66
C LYS A 271 -6.72 3.45 21.96
N ILE A 272 -5.54 3.47 22.59
CA ILE A 272 -4.29 2.99 21.95
C ILE A 272 -4.38 1.49 21.71
N THR A 273 -4.71 0.71 22.75
CA THR A 273 -4.82 -0.74 22.67
C THR A 273 -5.82 -1.18 21.61
N PHE A 274 -7.03 -0.63 21.61
CA PHE A 274 -8.04 -0.99 20.61
C PHE A 274 -7.66 -0.56 19.20
N SER A 275 -7.02 0.59 19.02
CA SER A 275 -6.56 1.03 17.69
C SER A 275 -5.48 0.09 17.14
N VAL A 276 -4.54 -0.34 17.99
CA VAL A 276 -3.53 -1.34 17.62
C VAL A 276 -4.20 -2.66 17.27
N VAL A 277 -5.01 -3.24 18.16
CA VAL A 277 -5.66 -4.54 17.94
C VAL A 277 -6.48 -4.56 16.66
N ILE A 278 -7.29 -3.51 16.40
CA ILE A 278 -8.13 -3.46 15.20
C ILE A 278 -7.27 -3.31 13.94
N SER A 279 -6.25 -2.44 13.97
CA SER A 279 -5.33 -2.28 12.84
C SER A 279 -4.60 -3.58 12.51
N SER A 280 -4.12 -4.29 13.53
CA SER A 280 -3.43 -5.57 13.39
C SER A 280 -4.36 -6.69 12.91
N LEU A 281 -5.62 -6.69 13.37
CA LEU A 281 -6.63 -7.63 12.89
C LEU A 281 -6.95 -7.42 11.41
N LEU A 282 -7.15 -6.18 10.97
CA LEU A 282 -7.37 -5.87 9.56
C LEU A 282 -6.16 -6.24 8.70
N PHE A 283 -4.94 -6.03 9.22
CA PHE A 283 -3.71 -6.43 8.56
C PHE A 283 -3.59 -7.96 8.40
N GLY A 284 -3.84 -8.72 9.47
CA GLY A 284 -3.89 -10.18 9.40
C GLY A 284 -4.94 -10.65 8.40
N LEU A 285 -6.19 -10.17 8.51
CA LEU A 285 -7.29 -10.58 7.64
C LEU A 285 -7.07 -10.23 6.16
N ALA A 286 -6.29 -9.19 5.84
CA ALA A 286 -5.98 -8.84 4.45
C ALA A 286 -5.29 -9.98 3.70
N HIS A 287 -4.46 -10.77 4.39
CA HIS A 287 -3.77 -11.94 3.82
C HIS A 287 -4.71 -13.09 3.45
N GLY A 288 -5.97 -13.05 3.90
CA GLY A 288 -7.01 -13.97 3.45
C GLY A 288 -7.24 -13.94 1.93
N ILE A 289 -6.86 -12.84 1.26
CA ILE A 289 -6.96 -12.72 -0.20
C ILE A 289 -6.08 -13.72 -0.95
N ASN A 290 -5.01 -14.22 -0.33
CA ASN A 290 -4.07 -15.13 -0.98
C ASN A 290 -4.69 -16.49 -1.34
N ILE A 291 -5.81 -16.86 -0.72
CA ILE A 291 -6.60 -18.04 -1.14
C ILE A 291 -7.03 -17.90 -2.60
N PHE A 292 -7.38 -16.69 -3.04
CA PHE A 292 -7.74 -16.43 -4.44
C PHE A 292 -6.52 -16.42 -5.37
N ALA A 293 -5.32 -16.27 -4.81
CA ALA A 293 -4.04 -16.41 -5.52
C ALA A 293 -3.51 -17.86 -5.51
N GLY A 294 -4.25 -18.82 -4.94
CA GLY A 294 -3.90 -20.24 -4.94
C GLY A 294 -3.15 -20.76 -3.71
N GLN A 295 -2.94 -19.92 -2.68
CA GLN A 295 -2.40 -20.37 -1.39
C GLN A 295 -3.40 -21.30 -0.69
N ASP A 296 -2.91 -22.40 -0.09
CA ASP A 296 -3.80 -23.31 0.63
C ASP A 296 -4.28 -22.71 1.96
N LEU A 297 -5.43 -23.21 2.42
CA LEU A 297 -6.09 -22.72 3.63
C LEU A 297 -5.20 -22.80 4.88
N GLY A 298 -4.37 -23.84 5.01
CA GLY A 298 -3.48 -24.00 6.16
C GLY A 298 -2.45 -22.87 6.20
N ASN A 299 -1.75 -22.66 5.08
CA ASN A 299 -0.77 -21.58 4.94
C ASN A 299 -1.41 -20.21 5.14
N THR A 300 -2.60 -19.98 4.58
CA THR A 300 -3.29 -18.70 4.76
C THR A 300 -3.65 -18.45 6.23
N LEU A 301 -4.14 -19.46 6.96
CA LEU A 301 -4.50 -19.29 8.37
C LEU A 301 -3.30 -18.98 9.25
N ILE A 302 -2.17 -19.66 9.07
CA ILE A 302 -0.95 -19.34 9.83
C ILE A 302 -0.41 -17.96 9.45
N GLN A 303 -0.46 -17.56 8.16
CA GLN A 303 -0.08 -16.22 7.73
C GLN A 303 -0.94 -15.14 8.38
N ILE A 304 -2.26 -15.33 8.47
CA ILE A 304 -3.18 -14.39 9.14
C ILE A 304 -2.79 -14.22 10.62
N ILE A 305 -2.50 -15.32 11.33
CA ILE A 305 -2.11 -15.29 12.74
C ILE A 305 -0.77 -14.56 12.92
N PHE A 306 0.22 -14.92 12.10
CA PHE A 306 1.53 -14.30 12.10
C PHE A 306 1.45 -12.78 11.84
N ALA A 307 0.77 -12.41 10.75
CA ALA A 307 0.58 -11.02 10.36
C ALA A 307 -0.19 -10.22 11.42
N PHE A 308 -1.15 -10.82 12.14
CA PHE A 308 -1.77 -10.18 13.30
C PHE A 308 -0.74 -9.85 14.40
N GLY A 309 0.10 -10.82 14.78
CA GLY A 309 1.15 -10.62 15.77
C GLY A 309 2.15 -9.53 15.37
N LEU A 310 2.73 -9.66 14.18
CA LEU A 310 3.64 -8.67 13.59
C LEU A 310 2.96 -7.28 13.47
N GLY A 311 1.68 -7.29 13.09
CA GLY A 311 0.71 -6.21 13.18
C GLY A 311 0.83 -5.37 14.44
N ALA A 312 0.66 -6.04 15.57
CA ALA A 312 0.63 -5.41 16.88
C ALA A 312 2.00 -4.88 17.27
N PHE A 313 3.04 -5.67 16.98
CA PHE A 313 4.43 -5.33 17.23
C PHE A 313 4.86 -4.06 16.48
N LEU A 314 4.68 -4.00 15.15
CA LEU A 314 5.06 -2.83 14.34
C LEU A 314 4.25 -1.58 14.71
N SER A 315 2.94 -1.72 14.98
CA SER A 315 2.12 -0.61 15.46
C SER A 315 2.62 -0.06 16.80
N SER A 316 3.01 -0.94 17.72
CA SER A 316 3.53 -0.53 19.02
C SER A 316 4.91 0.15 18.92
N ILE A 317 5.79 -0.32 18.03
CA ILE A 317 7.09 0.33 17.75
C ILE A 317 6.87 1.70 17.16
N TYR A 318 5.95 1.83 16.19
CA TYR A 318 5.63 3.13 15.61
C TYR A 318 5.18 4.12 16.69
N LEU A 319 4.22 3.74 17.52
CA LEU A 319 3.71 4.61 18.60
C LEU A 319 4.75 4.87 19.69
N TYR A 320 5.63 3.92 19.96
CA TYR A 320 6.68 4.06 20.94
C TYR A 320 7.79 5.02 20.48
N THR A 321 8.22 4.90 19.22
CA THR A 321 9.34 5.66 18.64
C THR A 321 8.92 6.97 17.97
N ASP A 322 7.64 7.12 17.60
CA ASP A 322 7.10 8.23 16.79
C ASP A 322 7.77 8.34 15.41
N ALA A 323 8.42 7.27 14.93
CA ALA A 323 9.21 7.22 13.72
C ALA A 323 8.64 6.19 12.72
N PHE A 324 7.89 6.68 11.73
CA PHE A 324 7.16 5.86 10.77
C PHE A 324 8.05 5.02 9.84
N TYR A 325 9.28 5.47 9.58
CA TYR A 325 10.22 4.70 8.75
C TYR A 325 10.68 3.40 9.41
N ILE A 326 10.58 3.27 10.74
CA ILE A 326 11.04 2.07 11.46
C ILE A 326 10.17 0.85 11.11
N PRO A 327 8.83 0.91 11.20
CA PRO A 327 7.98 -0.18 10.71
C PRO A 327 8.27 -0.60 9.27
N ILE A 328 8.42 0.37 8.35
CA ILE A 328 8.74 0.10 6.94
C ILE A 328 10.04 -0.71 6.84
N LEU A 329 11.12 -0.23 7.48
CA LEU A 329 12.42 -0.92 7.42
C LEU A 329 12.37 -2.33 8.01
N ILE A 330 11.71 -2.49 9.15
CA ILE A 330 11.61 -3.80 9.82
C ILE A 330 10.82 -4.78 8.93
N HIS A 331 9.67 -4.35 8.43
CA HIS A 331 8.80 -5.18 7.61
C HIS A 331 9.50 -5.58 6.31
N SER A 332 10.04 -4.59 5.58
CA SER A 332 10.76 -4.88 4.34
C SER A 332 11.94 -5.80 4.56
N LEU A 333 12.75 -5.59 5.61
CA LEU A 333 13.89 -6.47 5.85
C LEU A 333 13.46 -7.90 6.20
N LEU A 334 12.37 -8.08 6.93
CA LEU A 334 11.84 -9.41 7.22
C LEU A 334 11.46 -10.13 5.91
N ASP A 335 10.64 -9.48 5.09
CA ASP A 335 10.13 -10.08 3.86
C ASP A 335 11.23 -10.32 2.82
N ILE A 336 12.16 -9.37 2.64
CA ILE A 336 13.30 -9.55 1.71
C ILE A 336 14.09 -10.81 2.07
N PHE A 337 14.34 -11.06 3.36
CA PHE A 337 15.09 -12.23 3.81
C PHE A 337 14.27 -13.52 3.67
N VAL A 338 12.98 -13.49 4.00
CA VAL A 338 12.08 -14.64 3.82
C VAL A 338 11.92 -15.01 2.34
N PHE A 339 11.74 -14.02 1.46
CA PHE A 339 11.63 -14.25 0.02
C PHE A 339 12.96 -14.73 -0.56
N ALA A 340 14.10 -14.22 -0.07
CA ALA A 340 15.42 -14.75 -0.44
C ALA A 340 15.63 -16.20 0.00
N ALA A 341 15.03 -16.63 1.12
CA ALA A 341 15.12 -18.01 1.61
C ALA A 341 14.19 -18.97 0.87
N THR A 342 13.00 -18.51 0.47
CA THR A 342 11.93 -19.36 -0.08
C THR A 342 11.77 -19.25 -1.60
N SER A 343 12.35 -18.21 -2.22
CA SER A 343 12.15 -17.85 -3.62
C SER A 343 10.68 -17.60 -4.01
N SER A 344 9.84 -17.25 -3.03
CA SER A 344 8.42 -16.94 -3.24
C SER A 344 7.96 -15.83 -2.27
N ASP A 345 7.02 -15.02 -2.73
CA ASP A 345 6.31 -13.99 -1.97
C ASP A 345 5.01 -14.49 -1.33
N VAL A 346 4.61 -15.73 -1.61
CA VAL A 346 3.49 -16.43 -0.97
C VAL A 346 3.97 -17.66 -0.21
N MET A 347 3.29 -18.01 0.88
CA MET A 347 3.62 -19.22 1.62
C MET A 347 3.23 -20.45 0.80
N THR A 348 4.13 -21.42 0.70
CA THR A 348 3.94 -22.67 -0.05
C THR A 348 4.32 -23.89 0.79
N GLY A 349 3.96 -25.08 0.32
CA GLY A 349 4.25 -26.34 1.02
C GLY A 349 3.16 -26.73 2.01
N LYS A 350 3.29 -27.93 2.60
CA LYS A 350 2.28 -28.46 3.51
C LYS A 350 2.55 -27.97 4.94
N VAL A 351 1.57 -27.32 5.55
CA VAL A 351 1.62 -26.92 6.96
C VAL A 351 1.72 -28.14 7.88
N ALA A 352 2.79 -28.19 8.66
CA ALA A 352 3.01 -29.15 9.73
C ALA A 352 2.52 -28.61 11.08
N THR A 353 2.35 -29.51 12.05
CA THR A 353 1.97 -29.12 13.42
C THR A 353 3.00 -28.21 14.07
N SER A 354 4.29 -28.39 13.76
CA SER A 354 5.38 -27.51 14.22
C SER A 354 5.18 -26.08 13.77
N ASP A 355 4.77 -25.87 12.51
CA ASP A 355 4.62 -24.54 11.92
C ASP A 355 3.52 -23.77 12.64
N ILE A 356 2.39 -24.43 12.91
CA ILE A 356 1.28 -23.84 13.70
C ILE A 356 1.75 -23.44 15.10
N ILE A 357 2.49 -24.32 15.79
CA ILE A 357 2.98 -24.05 17.14
C ILE A 357 3.96 -22.87 17.13
N PHE A 358 4.90 -22.83 16.19
CA PHE A 358 5.87 -21.74 16.07
C PHE A 358 5.19 -20.41 15.76
N THR A 359 4.29 -20.38 14.77
CA THR A 359 3.52 -19.18 14.46
C THR A 359 2.73 -18.65 15.66
N ILE A 360 2.12 -19.52 16.47
CA ILE A 360 1.41 -19.10 17.68
C ILE A 360 2.40 -18.49 18.69
N ILE A 361 3.53 -19.15 18.95
CA ILE A 361 4.55 -18.67 19.91
C ILE A 361 5.11 -17.31 19.45
N GLU A 362 5.48 -17.19 18.18
CA GLU A 362 5.98 -15.95 17.58
C GLU A 362 4.97 -14.81 17.73
N SER A 363 3.72 -15.07 17.34
CA SER A 363 2.64 -14.09 17.43
C SER A 363 2.40 -13.65 18.88
N LEU A 364 2.47 -14.58 19.84
CA LEU A 364 2.34 -14.26 21.26
C LEU A 364 3.50 -13.39 21.76
N ILE A 365 4.75 -13.70 21.36
CA ILE A 365 5.92 -12.87 21.71
C ILE A 365 5.74 -11.45 21.18
N PHE A 366 5.34 -11.30 19.91
CA PHE A 366 5.06 -10.00 19.31
C PHE A 366 3.97 -9.23 20.06
N VAL A 367 2.87 -9.88 20.43
CA VAL A 367 1.76 -9.28 21.20
C VAL A 367 2.22 -8.87 22.61
N VAL A 368 3.03 -9.68 23.28
CA VAL A 368 3.58 -9.35 24.61
C VAL A 368 4.48 -8.13 24.54
N ILE A 369 5.41 -8.08 23.58
CA ILE A 369 6.28 -6.90 23.38
C ILE A 369 5.42 -5.67 23.06
N ALA A 370 4.40 -5.83 22.20
CA ALA A 370 3.48 -4.76 21.87
C ALA A 370 2.75 -4.21 23.09
N ALA A 371 2.25 -5.08 23.98
CA ALA A 371 1.59 -4.68 25.21
C ALA A 371 2.52 -3.89 26.15
N LEU A 372 3.78 -4.30 26.29
CA LEU A 372 4.79 -3.60 27.10
C LEU A 372 5.09 -2.19 26.54
N LEU A 373 5.24 -2.08 25.21
CA LEU A 373 5.48 -0.80 24.55
C LEU A 373 4.25 0.12 24.63
N ILE A 374 3.04 -0.39 24.43
CA ILE A 374 1.79 0.36 24.55
C ILE A 374 1.59 0.88 25.97
N ASN A 375 1.89 0.07 26.99
CA ASN A 375 1.83 0.49 28.39
C ASN A 375 2.80 1.66 28.64
N SER A 376 4.02 1.56 28.12
CA SER A 376 5.03 2.61 28.21
C SER A 376 4.59 3.91 27.52
N VAL A 377 3.97 3.81 26.33
CA VAL A 377 3.40 4.96 25.61
C VAL A 377 2.28 5.61 26.41
N SER A 378 1.36 4.80 26.94
CA SER A 378 0.20 5.27 27.70
C SER A 378 0.63 6.01 28.96
N HIS A 379 1.64 5.50 29.67
CA HIS A 379 2.19 6.15 30.86
C HIS A 379 2.84 7.51 30.52
N ARG A 380 3.59 7.61 29.41
CA ARG A 380 4.17 8.89 28.96
C ARG A 380 3.11 9.94 28.62
N GLN A 381 2.00 9.52 27.99
CA GLN A 381 0.92 10.45 27.66
C GLN A 381 0.22 11.00 28.92
N GLN A 382 0.09 10.19 29.96
CA GLN A 382 -0.47 10.64 31.26
C GLN A 382 0.44 11.63 31.99
N LEU A 383 1.77 11.53 31.83
CA LEU A 383 2.72 12.46 32.46
C LEU A 383 2.82 13.81 31.73
N THR A 384 2.30 13.91 30.50
CA THR A 384 2.39 15.11 29.65
C THR A 384 1.06 15.83 29.46
N SER A 385 -0.05 15.24 29.93
CA SER A 385 -1.39 15.86 30.04
C SER A 385 -1.60 16.48 31.41
#